data_AF-R5MVM4-F1
#
_entry.id   AF-R5MVM4-F1
#
_cell.length_a   1.000
_cell.length_b   1.000
_cell.length_c   1.000
_cell.angle_alpha   90.00
_cell.angle_beta   90.00
_cell.angle_gamma   90.00
#
_symmetry.space_group_name_H-M   'P 1'
#
loop_
_entity.id
_entity.type
_entity.pdbx_description
1 polymer ?
#
loop_
_entity_poly.entity_id
_entity_poly.type
_entity_poly.pdbx_seq_one_letter_code
_entity_poly.pdbx_strand_id
1 'polypeptide(L)'
;MKIKNLIKVLFILVLIGIIVLIASCTKTMVDYFKMVSRKSLKIISEHNAYALVVENEDYELPTYAVYKNVNYNNYQKVFDLRLTNDIWSGLVCWTDDRLFIFGFTIASYDLTNGQIIDEGDFRISNATTGMIGRVLGIYDNYIYYEYANREDSYGKTSLDFKEVIPVDKKDLPNKLEK
;
A
#
# COMPACT_ATOMS: atom_id res chain seq x y z
N MET A 1 41.87 4.77 -43.00
CA MET A 1 42.18 4.85 -41.54
C MET A 1 43.31 3.87 -41.24
N LYS A 2 44.42 4.28 -40.61
CA LYS A 2 45.55 3.36 -40.32
C LYS A 2 45.09 2.27 -39.34
N ILE A 3 45.50 1.01 -39.55
CA ILE A 3 45.17 -0.15 -38.69
C ILE A 3 45.34 0.13 -37.19
N LYS A 4 46.37 0.91 -36.82
CA LYS A 4 46.59 1.36 -35.43
C LYS A 4 45.44 2.19 -34.83
N ASN A 5 44.74 2.99 -35.63
CA ASN A 5 43.59 3.77 -35.17
C ASN A 5 42.34 2.90 -35.05
N LEU A 6 42.18 1.87 -35.89
CA LEU A 6 41.08 0.91 -35.79
C LEU A 6 41.16 0.09 -34.49
N ILE A 7 42.36 -0.37 -34.13
CA ILE A 7 42.61 -1.13 -32.88
C ILE A 7 42.31 -0.28 -31.64
N LYS A 8 42.72 1.00 -31.64
CA LYS A 8 42.42 1.93 -30.53
C LYS A 8 40.92 2.16 -30.34
N VAL A 9 40.17 2.34 -31.43
CA VAL A 9 38.72 2.53 -31.38
C VAL A 9 38.02 1.27 -30.87
N LEU A 10 38.45 0.08 -31.32
CA LEU A 10 37.91 -1.19 -30.84
C LEU A 10 38.14 -1.38 -29.33
N PHE A 11 39.32 -1.01 -28.84
CA PHE A 11 39.68 -1.11 -27.43
C PHE A 11 38.80 -0.20 -26.55
N ILE A 12 38.52 1.02 -27.01
CA ILE A 12 37.63 1.96 -26.32
C ILE A 12 36.19 1.43 -26.24
N LEU A 13 35.68 0.85 -27.33
CA LEU A 13 34.33 0.27 -27.37
C LEU A 13 34.19 -0.91 -26.40
N VAL A 14 35.19 -1.79 -26.33
CA VAL A 14 35.21 -2.90 -25.37
C VAL A 14 35.25 -2.38 -23.93
N LEU A 15 36.05 -1.35 -23.66
CA LEU A 15 36.15 -0.76 -22.32
C LEU A 15 34.80 -0.15 -21.87
N ILE A 16 34.12 0.57 -22.77
CA ILE A 16 32.78 1.12 -22.52
C ILE A 16 31.78 -0.01 -22.24
N GLY A 17 31.82 -1.08 -23.03
CA GLY A 17 30.96 -2.25 -22.82
C GLY A 17 31.16 -2.89 -21.44
N ILE A 18 32.41 -3.03 -20.98
CA ILE A 18 32.74 -3.56 -19.65
C ILE A 18 32.21 -2.64 -18.54
N ILE A 19 32.35 -1.32 -18.68
CA ILE A 19 31.86 -0.35 -17.68
C ILE A 19 30.33 -0.43 -17.55
N VAL A 20 29.60 -0.53 -18.67
CA VAL A 20 28.14 -0.68 -18.66
C VAL A 20 27.70 -1.97 -17.97
N LEU A 21 28.40 -3.09 -18.21
CA LEU A 21 28.12 -4.37 -17.56
C LEU A 21 28.35 -4.32 -16.05
N ILE A 22 29.45 -3.71 -15.59
CA ILE A 22 29.75 -3.55 -14.15
C ILE A 22 28.67 -2.68 -13.50
N ALA A 23 28.28 -1.55 -14.13
CA ALA A 23 27.25 -0.67 -13.61
C ALA A 23 25.86 -1.34 -13.53
N SER A 24 25.52 -2.20 -14.48
CA SER A 24 24.28 -2.98 -14.42
C SER A 24 24.32 -4.02 -13.30
N CYS A 25 25.46 -4.69 -13.10
CA CYS A 25 25.63 -5.69 -12.06
C CYS A 25 25.57 -5.10 -10.65
N THR A 26 26.17 -3.91 -10.44
CA THR A 26 26.12 -3.22 -9.15
C THR A 26 24.70 -2.75 -8.81
N LYS A 27 23.92 -2.25 -9.78
CA LYS A 27 22.52 -1.89 -9.57
C LYS A 27 21.70 -3.08 -9.08
N THR A 28 21.82 -4.23 -9.75
CA THR A 28 21.10 -5.45 -9.37
C THR A 28 21.47 -5.90 -7.95
N MET A 29 22.76 -5.88 -7.57
CA MET A 29 23.16 -6.22 -6.20
C MET A 29 22.56 -5.27 -5.16
N VAL A 30 22.57 -3.95 -5.42
CA VAL A 30 21.99 -2.95 -4.51
C VAL A 30 20.49 -3.18 -4.31
N ASP A 31 19.76 -3.59 -5.34
CA ASP A 31 18.34 -3.91 -5.24
C ASP A 31 18.13 -5.18 -4.39
N TYR A 32 18.95 -6.22 -4.54
CA TYR A 32 18.90 -7.43 -3.71
C TYR A 32 19.17 -7.15 -2.22
N PHE A 33 20.10 -6.25 -1.89
CA PHE A 33 20.39 -5.89 -0.49
C PHE A 33 19.25 -5.15 0.21
N LYS A 34 18.29 -4.59 -0.54
CA LYS A 34 17.11 -3.89 0.02
C LYS A 34 15.90 -4.80 0.19
N MET A 35 16.01 -6.07 -0.18
CA MET A 35 14.93 -7.04 -0.07
C MET A 35 14.86 -7.60 1.35
N VAL A 36 13.65 -7.72 1.86
CA VAL A 36 13.34 -8.26 3.18
C VAL A 36 12.50 -9.51 3.02
N SER A 37 12.81 -10.58 3.76
CA SER A 37 12.02 -11.81 3.72
C SER A 37 10.63 -11.58 4.31
N ARG A 38 9.58 -12.18 3.73
CA ARG A 38 8.21 -12.12 4.28
C ARG A 38 8.15 -12.53 5.76
N LYS A 39 8.98 -13.49 6.17
CA LYS A 39 9.00 -14.02 7.54
C LYS A 39 9.49 -13.00 8.58
N SER A 40 10.26 -12.00 8.17
CA SER A 40 10.72 -10.92 9.06
C SER A 40 9.80 -9.70 9.04
N LEU A 41 8.74 -9.71 8.23
CA LEU A 41 7.77 -8.62 8.16
C LEU A 41 6.57 -8.93 9.06
N LYS A 42 6.19 -7.95 9.88
CA LYS A 42 4.91 -7.99 10.60
C LYS A 42 3.82 -7.40 9.72
N ILE A 43 3.24 -8.26 8.90
CA ILE A 43 2.21 -7.90 7.93
C ILE A 43 0.86 -7.76 8.62
N ILE A 44 0.19 -6.63 8.40
CA ILE A 44 -1.14 -6.32 8.93
C ILE A 44 -2.22 -6.66 7.90
N SER A 45 -1.97 -6.35 6.62
CA SER A 45 -2.91 -6.59 5.53
C SER A 45 -2.15 -6.76 4.22
N GLU A 46 -2.63 -7.63 3.34
CA GLU A 46 -2.05 -7.90 2.02
C GLU A 46 -3.11 -7.81 0.94
N HIS A 47 -2.71 -7.33 -0.24
CA HIS A 47 -3.52 -7.35 -1.45
C HIS A 47 -2.62 -7.56 -2.66
N ASN A 48 -2.86 -8.63 -3.41
CA ASN A 48 -2.02 -9.07 -4.52
C ASN A 48 -0.54 -9.16 -4.12
N ALA A 49 0.31 -8.32 -4.72
CA ALA A 49 1.73 -8.26 -4.43
C ALA A 49 2.08 -7.26 -3.31
N TYR A 50 1.14 -6.50 -2.79
CA TYR A 50 1.40 -5.45 -1.80
C TYR A 50 1.06 -5.91 -0.39
N ALA A 51 1.82 -5.43 0.58
CA ALA A 51 1.62 -5.69 1.99
C ALA A 51 1.79 -4.39 2.80
N LEU A 52 0.84 -4.13 3.69
CA LEU A 52 0.97 -3.15 4.75
C LEU A 52 1.69 -3.80 5.93
N VAL A 53 2.80 -3.20 6.36
CA VAL A 53 3.68 -3.73 7.40
C VAL A 53 3.81 -2.71 8.52
N VAL A 54 3.82 -3.18 9.76
CA VAL A 54 4.27 -2.39 10.92
C VAL A 54 5.76 -2.66 11.16
N GLU A 55 6.55 -1.59 11.31
CA GLU A 55 8.01 -1.68 11.44
C GLU A 55 8.52 -1.44 12.86
N ASN A 56 7.86 -0.58 13.64
CA ASN A 56 8.34 -0.11 14.94
C ASN A 56 7.23 -0.19 15.99
N GLU A 57 6.77 -1.41 16.28
CA GLU A 57 5.64 -1.63 17.19
C GLU A 57 5.90 -1.22 18.64
N ASP A 58 7.16 -1.27 19.09
CA ASP A 58 7.54 -0.99 20.48
C ASP A 58 7.61 0.51 20.82
N TYR A 59 7.33 1.39 19.86
CA TYR A 59 7.30 2.84 20.06
C TYR A 59 5.90 3.30 20.48
N GLU A 60 5.81 4.46 21.16
CA GLU A 60 4.53 5.06 21.53
C GLU A 60 3.58 5.25 20.33
N LEU A 61 4.13 5.41 19.13
CA LEU A 61 3.40 5.41 17.87
C LEU A 61 4.06 4.46 16.87
N PRO A 62 3.41 3.33 16.51
CA PRO A 62 3.94 2.42 15.52
C PRO A 62 4.09 3.10 14.16
N THR A 63 5.16 2.77 13.44
CA THR A 63 5.36 3.23 12.06
C THR A 63 4.96 2.15 11.07
N TYR A 64 4.44 2.59 9.93
CA TYR A 64 3.89 1.73 8.90
C TYR A 64 4.60 1.96 7.58
N ALA A 65 4.69 0.92 6.76
CA ALA A 65 5.21 1.01 5.40
C ALA A 65 4.49 0.03 4.49
N VAL A 66 4.43 0.37 3.20
CA VAL A 66 3.96 -0.52 2.16
C VAL A 66 5.15 -1.20 1.50
N TYR A 67 5.06 -2.51 1.40
CA TYR A 67 6.02 -3.37 0.75
C TYR A 67 5.40 -4.04 -0.47
N LYS A 68 6.22 -4.31 -1.49
CA LYS A 68 5.81 -5.08 -2.67
C LYS A 68 6.63 -6.36 -2.77
N ASN A 69 5.95 -7.49 -2.94
CA ASN A 69 6.55 -8.77 -3.27
C ASN A 69 7.18 -8.67 -4.65
N VAL A 70 8.50 -8.82 -4.70
CA VAL A 70 9.28 -8.73 -5.93
C VAL A 70 9.79 -10.09 -6.40
N ASN A 71 9.95 -11.07 -5.49
CA ASN A 71 10.42 -12.41 -5.84
C ASN A 71 10.31 -13.44 -4.70
N TYR A 72 9.73 -14.64 -4.91
CA TYR A 72 9.75 -15.79 -3.98
C TYR A 72 9.67 -15.43 -2.48
N ASN A 73 8.67 -14.64 -2.07
CA ASN A 73 8.47 -14.16 -0.69
C ASN A 73 9.51 -13.15 -0.18
N ASN A 74 10.23 -12.49 -1.08
CA ASN A 74 11.03 -11.33 -0.76
C ASN A 74 10.27 -10.08 -1.19
N TYR A 75 10.29 -9.11 -0.29
CA TYR A 75 9.55 -7.87 -0.40
C TYR A 75 10.53 -6.72 -0.42
N GLN A 76 10.17 -5.67 -1.14
CA GLN A 76 10.90 -4.41 -1.17
C GLN A 76 9.97 -3.31 -0.67
N LYS A 77 10.48 -2.45 0.23
CA LYS A 77 9.74 -1.28 0.69
C LYS A 77 9.47 -0.36 -0.51
N VAL A 78 8.23 0.08 -0.65
CA VAL A 78 7.80 1.04 -1.68
C VAL A 78 7.79 2.44 -1.10
N PHE A 79 7.08 2.64 0.01
CA PHE A 79 7.00 3.92 0.72
C PHE A 79 6.68 3.72 2.20
N ASP A 80 7.06 4.71 3.01
CA ASP A 80 6.63 4.83 4.40
C ASP A 80 5.25 5.49 4.46
N LEU A 81 4.36 4.95 5.28
CA LEU A 81 3.06 5.51 5.59
C LEU A 81 3.19 6.45 6.78
N ARG A 82 2.99 7.75 6.52
CA ARG A 82 2.96 8.77 7.56
C ARG A 82 1.56 8.82 8.16
N LEU A 83 1.39 8.12 9.27
CA LEU A 83 0.13 8.03 10.01
C LEU A 83 0.37 8.50 11.44
N THR A 84 -0.67 9.06 12.05
CA THR A 84 -0.60 9.60 13.42
C THR A 84 -1.30 8.70 14.43
N ASN A 85 -1.73 7.51 14.03
CA ASN A 85 -2.52 6.60 14.85
C ASN A 85 -2.21 5.14 14.53
N ASP A 86 -2.56 4.28 15.48
CA ASP A 86 -2.48 2.84 15.31
C ASP A 86 -3.46 2.34 14.25
N ILE A 87 -3.04 1.35 13.46
CA ILE A 87 -3.82 0.74 12.39
C ILE A 87 -3.80 -0.77 12.55
N TRP A 88 -4.98 -1.37 12.45
CA TRP A 88 -5.14 -2.80 12.38
C TRP A 88 -5.91 -3.19 11.12
N SER A 89 -5.86 -4.47 10.79
CA SER A 89 -6.26 -5.00 9.48
C SER A 89 -7.70 -4.70 9.06
N GLY A 90 -8.63 -4.56 10.02
CA GLY A 90 -10.03 -4.29 9.71
C GLY A 90 -10.32 -2.83 9.38
N LEU A 91 -9.37 -1.90 9.49
CA LEU A 91 -9.53 -0.53 9.01
C LEU A 91 -8.87 -0.32 7.64
N VAL A 92 -8.52 -1.40 6.96
CA VAL A 92 -7.74 -1.37 5.73
C VAL A 92 -8.51 -2.08 4.63
N CYS A 93 -8.58 -1.47 3.45
CA CYS A 93 -8.97 -2.18 2.24
C CYS A 93 -8.16 -1.69 1.04
N TRP A 94 -8.26 -2.41 -0.07
CA TRP A 94 -7.38 -2.24 -1.21
C TRP A 94 -8.15 -2.31 -2.52
N THR A 95 -7.60 -1.63 -3.51
CA THR A 95 -7.80 -1.89 -4.93
C THR A 95 -6.43 -2.22 -5.53
N ASP A 96 -6.40 -2.52 -6.84
CA ASP A 96 -5.14 -2.87 -7.50
C ASP A 96 -4.15 -1.70 -7.59
N ASP A 97 -4.63 -0.46 -7.50
CA ASP A 97 -3.85 0.77 -7.59
C ASP A 97 -3.82 1.60 -6.29
N ARG A 98 -4.74 1.34 -5.33
CA ARG A 98 -4.86 2.14 -4.10
C ARG A 98 -4.93 1.32 -2.81
N LEU A 99 -4.34 1.88 -1.77
CA LEU A 99 -4.55 1.49 -0.38
C LEU A 99 -5.53 2.46 0.29
N PHE A 100 -6.56 1.95 0.96
CA PHE A 100 -7.50 2.76 1.73
C PHE A 100 -7.34 2.48 3.22
N ILE A 101 -7.25 3.56 3.99
CA ILE A 101 -7.14 3.54 5.45
C ILE A 101 -8.36 4.25 6.03
N PHE A 102 -9.02 3.61 6.98
CA PHE A 102 -10.18 4.11 7.71
C PHE A 102 -9.86 4.30 9.21
N GLY A 103 -8.69 4.87 9.49
CA GLY A 103 -8.25 5.22 10.84
C GLY A 103 -8.81 6.56 11.32
N PHE A 104 -8.06 7.24 12.19
CA PHE A 104 -8.37 8.64 12.55
C PHE A 104 -8.30 9.55 11.31
N THR A 105 -7.25 9.36 10.50
CA THR A 105 -7.21 9.88 9.14
C THR A 105 -7.83 8.85 8.21
N ILE A 106 -8.84 9.28 7.44
CA ILE A 106 -9.44 8.48 6.38
C ILE A 106 -8.84 8.96 5.06
N ALA A 107 -8.13 8.09 4.35
CA ALA A 107 -7.45 8.47 3.11
C ALA A 107 -7.21 7.27 2.20
N SER A 108 -7.04 7.57 0.91
CA SER A 108 -6.59 6.64 -0.12
C SER A 108 -5.18 7.04 -0.56
N TYR A 109 -4.33 6.05 -0.82
CA TYR A 109 -2.92 6.23 -1.17
C TYR A 109 -2.61 5.52 -2.48
N ASP A 110 -1.86 6.19 -3.35
CA ASP A 110 -1.29 5.59 -4.57
C ASP A 110 -0.24 4.54 -4.18
N LEU A 111 -0.44 3.29 -4.61
CA LEU A 111 0.47 2.18 -4.27
C LEU A 111 1.87 2.29 -4.87
N THR A 112 2.09 3.19 -5.83
CA THR A 112 3.35 3.39 -6.53
C THR A 112 4.27 4.35 -5.78
N ASN A 113 3.71 5.38 -5.16
CA ASN A 113 4.49 6.50 -4.62
C ASN A 113 4.07 6.94 -3.20
N GLY A 114 2.98 6.39 -2.66
CA GLY A 114 2.48 6.69 -1.32
C GLY A 114 1.83 8.06 -1.17
N GLN A 115 1.56 8.78 -2.27
CA GLN A 115 0.84 10.04 -2.20
C GLN A 115 -0.64 9.80 -1.88
N ILE A 116 -1.19 10.70 -1.07
CA ILE A 116 -2.63 10.73 -0.80
C ILE A 116 -3.35 11.15 -2.10
N ILE A 117 -4.33 10.36 -2.52
CA ILE A 117 -5.17 10.66 -3.68
C ILE A 117 -6.47 11.33 -3.22
N ASP A 118 -7.14 10.71 -2.24
CA ASP A 118 -8.42 11.17 -1.71
C ASP A 118 -8.34 11.23 -0.18
N GLU A 119 -8.93 12.27 0.41
CA GLU A 119 -9.10 12.40 1.86
C GLU A 119 -10.58 12.30 2.20
N GLY A 120 -10.90 11.42 3.15
CA GLY A 120 -12.23 11.31 3.72
C GLY A 120 -12.46 12.37 4.78
N ASP A 121 -13.72 12.76 4.96
CA ASP A 121 -14.11 13.74 5.96
C ASP A 121 -14.89 13.12 7.13
N PHE A 122 -15.25 13.99 8.07
CA PHE A 122 -15.99 13.62 9.29
C PHE A 122 -17.36 12.99 9.02
N ARG A 123 -17.91 13.05 7.80
CA ARG A 123 -19.21 12.41 7.50
C ARG A 123 -19.08 10.89 7.43
N ILE A 124 -17.90 10.40 7.05
CA ILE A 124 -17.58 8.97 7.03
C ILE A 124 -17.50 8.44 8.47
N SER A 125 -16.83 9.20 9.34
CA SER A 125 -16.76 9.00 10.80
C SER A 125 -17.74 9.90 11.55
N ASN A 126 -19.02 9.89 11.16
CA ASN A 126 -20.01 10.82 11.70
C ASN A 126 -20.11 10.77 13.23
N ALA A 127 -20.01 11.96 13.86
CA ALA A 127 -20.14 12.22 15.30
C ALA A 127 -21.45 11.69 15.95
N THR A 128 -22.46 11.38 15.15
CA THR A 128 -23.78 10.89 15.61
C THR A 128 -23.92 9.35 15.54
N THR A 129 -23.14 8.67 14.70
CA THR A 129 -23.22 7.20 14.47
C THR A 129 -22.00 6.43 14.97
N GLY A 130 -20.86 7.11 15.19
CA GLY A 130 -19.68 6.53 15.86
C GLY A 130 -18.46 6.38 14.95
N MET A 131 -17.36 5.95 15.56
CA MET A 131 -16.12 5.62 14.85
C MET A 131 -16.34 4.39 13.96
N ILE A 132 -15.59 4.29 12.86
CA ILE A 132 -15.61 3.08 12.04
C ILE A 132 -15.06 1.92 12.86
N GLY A 133 -15.85 0.86 12.95
CA GLY A 133 -15.46 -0.39 13.59
C GLY A 133 -14.66 -1.26 12.65
N ARG A 134 -15.11 -1.44 11.40
CA ARG A 134 -14.42 -2.28 10.43
C ARG A 134 -14.87 -1.98 9.00
N VAL A 135 -13.96 -2.07 8.06
CA VAL A 135 -14.23 -2.15 6.63
C VAL A 135 -14.62 -3.59 6.26
N LEU A 136 -15.81 -3.74 5.69
CA LEU A 136 -16.36 -5.02 5.25
C LEU A 136 -15.79 -5.43 3.88
N GLY A 137 -15.55 -4.45 3.01
CA GLY A 137 -14.93 -4.65 1.71
C GLY A 137 -15.48 -3.71 0.64
N ILE A 138 -15.07 -3.95 -0.60
CA ILE A 138 -15.46 -3.14 -1.77
C ILE A 138 -16.48 -3.91 -2.62
N TYR A 139 -17.56 -3.24 -2.99
CA TYR A 139 -18.55 -3.75 -3.95
C TYR A 139 -19.16 -2.61 -4.75
N ASP A 140 -19.29 -2.82 -6.06
CA ASP A 140 -19.96 -1.87 -6.97
C ASP A 140 -19.44 -0.42 -6.81
N ASN A 141 -18.12 -0.25 -6.76
CA ASN A 141 -17.42 1.03 -6.56
C ASN A 141 -17.70 1.76 -5.23
N TYR A 142 -18.23 1.07 -4.23
CA TYR A 142 -18.35 1.57 -2.87
C TYR A 142 -17.54 0.72 -1.89
N ILE A 143 -17.01 1.38 -0.86
CA ILE A 143 -16.39 0.76 0.31
C ILE A 143 -17.45 0.66 1.39
N TYR A 144 -17.76 -0.54 1.84
CA TYR A 144 -18.74 -0.81 2.89
C TYR A 144 -18.03 -0.99 4.24
N TYR A 145 -18.62 -0.49 5.31
CA TYR A 145 -18.07 -0.55 6.65
C TYR A 145 -19.16 -0.60 7.73
N GLU A 146 -18.80 -1.15 8.89
CA GLU A 146 -19.62 -1.16 10.10
C GLU A 146 -19.17 -0.07 11.07
N TYR A 147 -20.11 0.52 11.80
CA TYR A 147 -19.83 1.47 12.88
C TYR A 147 -19.60 0.73 14.21
N ALA A 148 -18.59 1.14 14.98
CA ALA A 148 -18.21 0.45 16.22
C ALA A 148 -19.23 0.61 17.36
N ASN A 149 -19.92 1.76 17.41
CA ASN A 149 -20.69 2.18 18.60
C ASN A 149 -22.21 1.97 18.45
N ARG A 150 -22.65 1.29 17.38
CA ARG A 150 -24.07 1.08 17.12
C ARG A 150 -24.27 -0.27 16.44
N GLU A 151 -24.91 -1.17 17.18
CA GLU A 151 -25.24 -2.51 16.69
C GLU A 151 -26.03 -2.43 15.39
N ASP A 152 -25.67 -3.28 14.42
CA ASP A 152 -26.27 -3.35 13.08
C ASP A 152 -26.30 -2.02 12.29
N SER A 153 -25.37 -1.12 12.55
CA SER A 153 -25.23 0.14 11.79
C SER A 153 -24.12 0.06 10.77
N TYR A 154 -24.48 0.25 9.49
CA TYR A 154 -23.55 0.18 8.37
C TYR A 154 -23.56 1.46 7.56
N GLY A 155 -22.46 1.67 6.84
CA GLY A 155 -22.32 2.75 5.88
C GLY A 155 -21.58 2.25 4.65
N LYS A 156 -21.72 3.03 3.58
CA LYS A 156 -20.85 2.90 2.41
C LYS A 156 -20.38 4.28 1.96
N THR A 157 -19.17 4.32 1.41
CA THR A 157 -18.61 5.52 0.82
C THR A 157 -18.08 5.24 -0.58
N SER A 158 -18.18 6.22 -1.49
CA SER A 158 -17.54 6.11 -2.80
C SER A 158 -16.02 5.98 -2.65
N LEU A 159 -15.33 5.43 -3.65
CA LEU A 159 -13.86 5.27 -3.60
C LEU A 159 -13.11 6.59 -3.43
N ASP A 160 -13.70 7.72 -3.83
CA ASP A 160 -13.14 9.07 -3.67
C ASP A 160 -13.66 9.79 -2.41
N PHE A 161 -14.37 9.06 -1.53
CA PHE A 161 -14.91 9.53 -0.26
C PHE A 161 -15.94 10.67 -0.32
N LYS A 162 -16.43 11.04 -1.51
CA LYS A 162 -17.36 12.18 -1.66
C LYS A 162 -18.79 11.85 -1.32
N GLU A 163 -19.21 10.63 -1.59
CA GLU A 163 -20.56 10.15 -1.27
C GLU A 163 -20.52 9.26 -0.05
N VAL A 164 -21.35 9.56 0.94
CA VAL A 164 -21.46 8.77 2.17
C VAL A 164 -22.92 8.44 2.39
N ILE A 165 -23.24 7.16 2.45
CA ILE A 165 -24.61 6.66 2.44
C ILE A 165 -24.77 5.67 3.59
N PRO A 166 -25.70 5.91 4.55
CA PRO A 166 -26.09 4.91 5.54
C PRO A 166 -26.69 3.69 4.86
N VAL A 167 -26.40 2.50 5.39
CA VAL A 167 -26.86 1.22 4.83
C VAL A 167 -27.54 0.41 5.94
N ASP A 168 -28.73 -0.11 5.65
CA ASP A 168 -29.35 -1.11 6.52
C ASP A 168 -28.70 -2.47 6.26
N LYS A 169 -28.62 -3.32 7.29
CA LYS A 169 -28.01 -4.66 7.20
C LYS A 169 -28.51 -5.48 6.00
N LYS A 170 -29.81 -5.47 5.75
CA LYS A 170 -30.48 -6.19 4.65
C LYS A 170 -30.05 -5.74 3.24
N ASP A 171 -29.48 -4.54 3.14
CA ASP A 171 -29.04 -3.93 1.89
C ASP A 171 -27.52 -4.10 1.69
N LEU A 172 -26.84 -4.82 2.61
CA LEU A 172 -25.46 -5.22 2.42
C LEU A 172 -25.38 -6.24 1.27
N PRO A 173 -24.32 -6.17 0.45
CA PRO A 173 -24.08 -7.22 -0.54
C PRO A 173 -23.84 -8.56 0.16
N ASN A 174 -24.55 -9.62 -0.21
CA ASN A 174 -24.40 -10.96 0.36
C ASN A 174 -22.95 -11.47 0.40
N LYS A 175 -22.10 -11.03 -0.54
CA LYS A 175 -20.68 -11.40 -0.57
C LYS A 175 -19.84 -10.77 0.58
N LEU A 176 -20.37 -9.73 1.23
CA LEU A 176 -19.74 -8.98 2.31
C LEU A 176 -20.36 -9.31 3.68
N GLU A 177 -21.49 -10.02 3.68
CA GLU A 177 -22.05 -10.63 4.89
C GLU A 177 -21.09 -11.75 5.34
N LYS A 178 -20.57 -11.64 6.56
CA LYS A 178 -19.67 -12.62 7.18
C LYS A 178 -20.44 -13.66 7.97
#